data_AF-A0A8W8IM24-F1
#
_entry.id   AF-A0A8W8IM24-F1
#
_cell.length_a   1.000
_cell.length_b   1.000
_cell.length_c   1.000
_cell.angle_alpha   90.00
_cell.angle_beta   90.00
_cell.angle_gamma   90.00
#
_symmetry.space_group_name_H-M   'P 1'
#
loop_
_entity.id
_entity.type
_entity.pdbx_description
1 polymer ?
#
loop_
_entity_poly.entity_id
_entity_poly.type
_entity_poly.pdbx_seq_one_letter_code
_entity_poly.pdbx_strand_id
1 'polypeptide(L)'
;MKFTVFDGVLLSLVCSLSVYIIYISQFLTVEVDYFIEQQNEEKKKQKAKNQDNPLSRIPGLRDASKKQAKIIPLHRDLQPWHHTVDTMNFRYFVDPHLDCAETELNKPIEVFNKLMEEYEQQFTPRWLGVAGDDHTPSVGEWEIYLTDNSSFIFYGMEKFINYIPPAKLSALNIPDCSMIYLLDLAETSKSFTRQSKLDVRKSENFLSLEKPVETAMLVSVTGVKCLMANQWHCTLAENANRLKVSMKDLLEGGKTTGESVRLLFTPHQRVQPKTETENEKAPTPEKEGAENQGTERSDDMRPDEKEIQLDRSWYNMVCYGLPNLMVAQV
;
A
#
# COMPACT_ATOMS: atom_id res chain seq x y z
N MET A 1 -32.48 -21.30 24.33
CA MET A 1 -33.28 -20.43 23.45
C MET A 1 -33.09 -18.99 23.89
N LYS A 2 -32.15 -18.24 23.28
CA LYS A 2 -32.05 -16.77 23.30
C LYS A 2 -30.96 -16.32 22.30
N PHE A 3 -31.45 -15.82 21.17
CA PHE A 3 -30.89 -14.81 20.25
C PHE A 3 -29.48 -14.98 19.64
N THR A 4 -29.42 -15.76 18.56
CA THR A 4 -28.59 -15.56 17.37
C THR A 4 -29.30 -14.58 16.41
N VAL A 5 -29.04 -13.27 16.53
CA VAL A 5 -29.53 -12.26 15.54
C VAL A 5 -28.49 -11.17 15.22
N PHE A 6 -27.29 -11.19 15.83
CA PHE A 6 -26.33 -10.08 15.68
C PHE A 6 -25.39 -10.15 14.46
N ASP A 7 -25.26 -11.30 13.79
CA ASP A 7 -24.28 -11.46 12.69
C ASP A 7 -24.74 -10.87 11.35
N GLY A 8 -26.06 -10.82 11.08
CA GLY A 8 -26.59 -10.28 9.83
C GLY A 8 -26.46 -8.76 9.71
N VAL A 9 -26.54 -8.04 10.83
CA VAL A 9 -26.47 -6.57 10.85
C VAL A 9 -25.02 -6.09 10.69
N LEU A 10 -24.05 -6.82 11.27
CA LEU A 10 -22.64 -6.48 11.14
C LEU A 10 -22.15 -6.69 9.70
N LEU A 11 -22.55 -7.79 9.05
CA LEU A 11 -22.22 -8.07 7.66
C LEU A 11 -22.89 -7.07 6.70
N SER A 12 -24.16 -6.70 6.98
CA SER A 12 -24.88 -5.64 6.25
C SER A 12 -24.21 -4.27 6.43
N LEU A 13 -23.69 -3.94 7.62
CA LEU A 13 -22.96 -2.71 7.86
C LEU A 13 -21.60 -2.69 7.15
N VAL A 14 -20.85 -3.80 7.18
CA VAL A 14 -19.57 -3.91 6.47
C VAL A 14 -19.80 -3.82 4.97
N CYS A 15 -20.79 -4.51 4.41
CA CYS A 15 -21.14 -4.37 2.99
C CYS A 15 -21.65 -2.96 2.65
N SER A 16 -22.47 -2.34 3.50
CA SER A 16 -22.96 -0.98 3.26
C SER A 16 -21.85 0.06 3.37
N LEU A 17 -20.92 -0.10 4.32
CA LEU A 17 -19.70 0.71 4.42
C LEU A 17 -18.81 0.48 3.20
N SER A 18 -18.61 -0.76 2.74
CA SER A 18 -17.87 -1.06 1.52
C SER A 18 -18.50 -0.43 0.29
N VAL A 19 -19.83 -0.44 0.17
CA VAL A 19 -20.54 0.25 -0.93
C VAL A 19 -20.39 1.77 -0.82
N TYR A 20 -20.49 2.34 0.39
CA TYR A 20 -20.29 3.77 0.62
C TYR A 20 -18.84 4.19 0.35
N ILE A 21 -17.87 3.35 0.69
CA ILE A 21 -16.44 3.53 0.38
C ILE A 21 -16.20 3.41 -1.11
N ILE A 22 -16.81 2.46 -1.81
CA ILE A 22 -16.73 2.37 -3.28
C ILE A 22 -17.31 3.63 -3.93
N TYR A 23 -18.44 4.13 -3.42
CA TYR A 23 -19.04 5.38 -3.90
C TYR A 23 -18.17 6.61 -3.62
N ILE A 24 -17.60 6.72 -2.42
CA ILE A 24 -16.68 7.81 -2.06
C ILE A 24 -15.41 7.71 -2.90
N SER A 25 -14.81 6.52 -3.03
CA SER A 25 -13.65 6.30 -3.89
C SER A 25 -13.98 6.67 -5.33
N GLN A 26 -15.08 6.20 -5.92
CA GLN A 26 -15.48 6.55 -7.30
C GLN A 26 -15.77 8.04 -7.47
N PHE A 27 -16.43 8.69 -6.51
CA PHE A 27 -16.72 10.13 -6.56
C PHE A 27 -15.43 10.96 -6.48
N LEU A 28 -14.53 10.61 -5.56
CA LEU A 28 -13.18 11.18 -5.49
C LEU A 28 -12.40 10.89 -6.77
N THR A 29 -12.45 9.69 -7.35
CA THR A 29 -11.75 9.38 -8.61
C THR A 29 -12.19 10.32 -9.73
N VAL A 30 -13.50 10.59 -9.89
CA VAL A 30 -14.00 11.44 -11.00
C VAL A 30 -13.64 12.92 -10.81
N GLU A 31 -13.77 13.46 -9.59
CA GLU A 31 -13.36 14.85 -9.32
C GLU A 31 -11.84 15.03 -9.41
N VAL A 32 -11.08 14.05 -8.91
CA VAL A 32 -9.62 14.05 -8.98
C VAL A 32 -9.16 13.92 -10.43
N ASP A 33 -9.77 13.06 -11.24
CA ASP A 33 -9.45 12.94 -12.68
C ASP A 33 -9.71 14.24 -13.44
N TYR A 34 -10.86 14.87 -13.23
CA TYR A 34 -11.18 16.16 -13.87
C TYR A 34 -10.20 17.27 -13.44
N PHE A 35 -9.85 17.33 -12.16
CA PHE A 35 -8.90 18.30 -11.64
C PHE A 35 -7.47 18.04 -12.15
N ILE A 36 -7.05 16.77 -12.24
CA ILE A 36 -5.74 16.36 -12.79
C ILE A 36 -5.65 16.69 -14.29
N GLU A 37 -6.70 16.47 -15.07
CA GLU A 37 -6.72 16.84 -16.49
C GLU A 37 -6.51 18.36 -16.67
N GLN A 38 -7.18 19.18 -15.86
CA GLN A 38 -6.99 20.63 -15.86
C GLN A 38 -5.55 21.02 -15.48
N GLN A 39 -5.01 20.43 -14.41
CA GLN A 39 -3.62 20.69 -13.98
C GLN A 39 -2.58 20.24 -15.02
N ASN A 40 -2.81 19.14 -15.72
CA ASN A 40 -1.93 18.64 -16.78
C ASN A 40 -1.97 19.56 -18.01
N GLU A 41 -3.12 20.12 -18.37
CA GLU A 41 -3.22 21.12 -19.44
C GLU A 41 -2.51 22.44 -19.07
N GLU A 42 -2.64 22.89 -17.82
CA GLU A 42 -1.93 24.08 -17.33
C GLU A 42 -0.42 23.86 -17.25
N LYS A 43 0.04 22.68 -16.81
CA LYS A 43 1.47 22.29 -16.82
C LYS A 43 2.04 22.19 -18.23
N LYS A 44 1.29 21.68 -19.21
CA LYS A 44 1.72 21.69 -20.64
C LYS A 44 1.90 23.13 -21.15
N LYS A 45 1.08 24.08 -20.69
CA LYS A 45 1.20 25.50 -21.01
C LYS A 45 2.34 26.21 -20.27
N GLN A 46 2.67 25.79 -19.04
CA GLN A 46 3.73 26.38 -18.21
C GLN A 46 5.13 25.80 -18.46
N LYS A 47 5.26 24.50 -18.77
CA LYS A 47 6.55 23.87 -19.16
C LYS A 47 7.12 24.42 -20.46
N ALA A 48 6.30 25.11 -21.27
CA ALA A 48 6.75 25.85 -22.43
C ALA A 48 7.42 27.20 -22.10
N LYS A 49 7.39 27.66 -20.83
CA LYS A 49 7.83 29.01 -20.45
C LYS A 49 8.95 29.10 -19.43
N ASN A 50 9.22 28.10 -18.58
CA ASN A 50 10.33 28.15 -17.63
C ASN A 50 11.05 26.80 -17.54
N GLN A 51 12.34 26.81 -17.84
CA GLN A 51 13.24 25.66 -17.73
C GLN A 51 14.35 25.99 -16.73
N ASP A 52 13.96 26.26 -15.47
CA ASP A 52 14.89 26.35 -14.36
C ASP A 52 14.64 25.18 -13.42
N ASN A 53 15.59 24.24 -13.36
CA ASN A 53 15.58 23.16 -12.37
C ASN A 53 15.88 23.78 -10.99
N PRO A 54 14.95 23.80 -10.03
CA PRO A 54 15.29 24.21 -8.68
C PRO A 54 16.32 23.22 -8.10
N LEU A 55 17.35 23.73 -7.44
CA LEU A 55 18.28 22.89 -6.69
C LEU A 55 17.49 22.13 -5.62
N SER A 56 17.44 20.81 -5.74
CA SER A 56 16.84 19.94 -4.73
C SER A 56 17.61 20.06 -3.41
N ARG A 57 16.86 20.29 -2.32
CA ARG A 57 17.40 20.53 -0.98
C ARG A 57 17.58 19.24 -0.18
N ILE A 58 17.38 18.09 -0.80
CA ILE A 58 17.34 16.78 -0.15
C ILE A 58 18.75 16.20 -0.05
N PRO A 59 19.24 15.89 1.17
CA PRO A 59 20.49 15.18 1.36
C PRO A 59 20.49 13.85 0.60
N GLY A 60 21.57 13.53 -0.10
CA GLY A 60 21.73 12.26 -0.82
C GLY A 60 21.03 12.15 -2.18
N LEU A 61 20.21 13.12 -2.61
CA LEU A 61 19.56 13.05 -3.93
C LEU A 61 20.57 13.04 -5.09
N ARG A 62 21.66 13.78 -4.94
CA ARG A 62 22.77 13.78 -5.91
C ARG A 62 23.49 12.43 -5.98
N ASP A 63 23.56 11.70 -4.87
CA ASP A 63 24.23 10.39 -4.82
C ASP A 63 23.31 9.29 -5.33
N ALA A 64 22.01 9.34 -4.99
CA ALA A 64 20.98 8.48 -5.58
C ALA A 64 20.88 8.66 -7.10
N SER A 65 20.92 9.91 -7.59
CA SER A 65 20.92 10.19 -9.04
C SER A 65 22.20 9.71 -9.75
N LYS A 66 23.33 9.59 -9.04
CA LYS A 66 24.61 9.09 -9.57
C LYS A 66 24.75 7.57 -9.49
N LYS A 67 23.92 6.88 -8.69
CA LYS A 67 23.87 5.42 -8.69
C LYS A 67 23.35 4.93 -10.04
N GLN A 68 24.28 4.68 -10.96
CA GLN A 68 24.07 3.91 -12.18
C GLN A 68 24.05 2.42 -11.81
N ALA A 69 23.02 1.99 -11.09
CA ALA A 69 22.75 0.56 -10.98
C ALA A 69 22.43 0.03 -12.39
N LYS A 70 22.88 -1.18 -12.71
CA LYS A 70 22.47 -1.90 -13.92
C LYS A 70 21.00 -2.31 -13.75
N ILE A 71 20.11 -1.34 -13.90
CA ILE A 71 18.67 -1.53 -13.77
C ILE A 71 18.25 -2.45 -14.92
N ILE A 72 17.67 -3.60 -14.57
CA ILE A 72 17.09 -4.52 -15.55
C ILE A 72 15.86 -3.83 -16.15
N PRO A 73 15.79 -3.61 -17.48
CA PRO A 73 14.65 -2.99 -18.12
C PRO A 73 13.39 -3.82 -17.88
N LEU A 74 12.38 -3.18 -17.30
CA LEU A 74 11.10 -3.81 -17.05
C LEU A 74 10.14 -3.52 -18.19
N HIS A 75 9.83 -4.52 -19.01
CA HIS A 75 8.81 -4.41 -20.05
C HIS A 75 7.43 -4.76 -19.47
N ARG A 76 6.52 -3.78 -19.41
CA ARG A 76 5.12 -3.98 -19.02
C ARG A 76 4.22 -3.50 -20.15
N ASP A 77 3.20 -4.30 -20.48
CA ASP A 77 2.19 -3.92 -21.47
C ASP A 77 1.25 -2.86 -20.90
N LEU A 78 1.51 -1.61 -21.24
CA LEU A 78 0.70 -0.48 -20.79
C LEU A 78 -0.54 -0.36 -21.68
N GLN A 79 -1.71 -0.54 -21.07
CA GLN A 79 -2.98 -0.18 -21.70
C GLN A 79 -3.14 1.36 -21.72
N PRO A 80 -3.89 1.93 -22.68
CA PRO A 80 -4.02 3.39 -22.83
C PRO A 80 -4.60 4.12 -21.61
N TRP A 81 -5.39 3.43 -20.79
CA TRP A 81 -6.00 3.98 -19.57
C TRP A 81 -5.14 3.77 -18.32
N HIS A 82 -3.95 3.16 -18.43
CA HIS A 82 -3.06 3.02 -17.27
C HIS A 82 -2.20 4.26 -17.09
N HIS A 83 -2.08 4.70 -15.84
CA HIS A 83 -1.18 5.77 -15.45
C HIS A 83 0.14 5.16 -14.96
N THR A 84 1.26 5.59 -15.51
CA THR A 84 2.56 5.10 -15.07
C THR A 84 3.10 5.90 -13.90
N VAL A 85 3.78 5.18 -13.01
CA VAL A 85 4.44 5.74 -11.83
C VAL A 85 5.90 5.33 -11.88
N ASP A 86 6.80 6.32 -11.83
CA ASP A 86 8.23 6.07 -11.92
C ASP A 86 8.78 5.49 -10.61
N THR A 87 9.23 4.25 -10.67
CA THR A 87 9.92 3.54 -9.58
C THR A 87 11.16 4.22 -9.04
N MET A 88 11.85 5.02 -9.86
CA MET A 88 13.18 5.51 -9.53
C MET A 88 13.16 6.71 -8.59
N ASN A 89 12.04 7.45 -8.55
CA ASN A 89 11.85 8.60 -7.66
C ASN A 89 10.87 8.30 -6.52
N PHE A 90 11.02 7.13 -5.91
CA PHE A 90 10.27 6.77 -4.71
C PHE A 90 10.97 7.32 -3.47
N ARG A 91 10.17 7.90 -2.59
CA ARG A 91 10.62 8.33 -1.27
C ARG A 91 9.93 7.56 -0.17
N TYR A 92 10.60 7.43 0.96
CA TYR A 92 10.02 6.72 2.10
C TYR A 92 10.37 7.34 3.44
N PHE A 93 9.48 7.16 4.41
CA PHE A 93 9.78 7.29 5.83
C PHE A 93 9.38 6.02 6.56
N VAL A 94 10.33 5.46 7.31
CA VAL A 94 10.15 4.18 7.99
C VAL A 94 10.48 4.33 9.47
N ASP A 95 9.51 3.97 10.32
CA ASP A 95 9.57 4.05 11.77
C ASP A 95 10.26 5.31 12.34
N PRO A 96 9.78 6.54 12.06
CA PRO A 96 10.48 7.79 12.39
C PRO A 96 10.94 7.98 13.85
N HIS A 97 10.31 7.28 14.79
CA HIS A 97 10.57 7.39 16.23
C HIS A 97 11.23 6.16 16.85
N LEU A 98 11.45 5.09 16.06
CA LEU A 98 12.03 3.83 16.50
C LEU A 98 11.41 3.32 17.81
N ASP A 99 10.07 3.27 17.83
CA ASP A 99 9.33 2.98 19.07
C ASP A 99 9.35 1.50 19.46
N CYS A 100 9.66 0.62 18.51
CA CYS A 100 9.66 -0.82 18.71
C CYS A 100 10.69 -1.22 19.78
N ALA A 101 10.28 -2.04 20.76
CA ALA A 101 11.24 -2.67 21.66
C ALA A 101 12.06 -3.73 20.92
N GLU A 102 13.27 -4.06 21.40
CA GLU A 102 14.12 -5.08 20.77
C GLU A 102 13.43 -6.45 20.64
N THR A 103 12.54 -6.77 21.58
CA THR A 103 11.77 -8.02 21.65
C THR A 103 10.56 -8.06 20.71
N GLU A 104 10.17 -6.94 20.11
CA GLU A 104 9.03 -6.91 19.20
C GLU A 104 9.37 -7.57 17.87
N LEU A 105 8.46 -8.40 17.39
CA LEU A 105 8.57 -9.08 16.09
C LEU A 105 8.01 -8.19 14.98
N ASN A 106 8.56 -8.31 13.77
CA ASN A 106 8.12 -7.57 12.58
C ASN A 106 8.26 -6.04 12.72
N LYS A 107 9.41 -5.57 13.22
CA LYS A 107 9.70 -4.13 13.28
C LYS A 107 9.65 -3.53 11.88
N PRO A 108 9.03 -2.35 11.68
CA PRO A 108 8.88 -1.76 10.37
C PRO A 108 10.21 -1.57 9.64
N ILE A 109 11.25 -1.13 10.36
CA ILE A 109 12.60 -0.94 9.82
C ILE A 109 13.22 -2.25 9.31
N GLU A 110 13.12 -3.33 10.09
CA GLU A 110 13.68 -4.63 9.71
C GLU A 110 12.94 -5.23 8.51
N VAL A 111 11.61 -5.09 8.48
CA VAL A 111 10.78 -5.58 7.37
C VAL A 111 11.06 -4.78 6.10
N PHE A 112 11.19 -3.46 6.21
CA PHE A 112 11.46 -2.60 5.07
C PHE A 112 12.87 -2.79 4.51
N ASN A 113 13.89 -2.95 5.37
CA ASN A 113 15.25 -3.21 4.93
C ASN A 113 15.36 -4.53 4.16
N LYS A 114 14.68 -5.59 4.61
CA LYS A 114 14.61 -6.86 3.86
C LYS A 114 13.98 -6.68 2.48
N LEU A 115 12.94 -5.85 2.38
CA LEU A 115 12.31 -5.53 1.10
C LEU A 115 13.25 -4.74 0.18
N MET A 116 13.98 -3.78 0.74
CA MET A 116 14.97 -2.99 0.01
C MET A 116 16.08 -3.87 -0.55
N GLU A 117 16.58 -4.83 0.22
CA GLU A 117 17.58 -5.82 -0.20
C GLU A 117 17.04 -6.77 -1.29
N GLU A 118 15.80 -7.25 -1.15
CA GLU A 118 15.15 -8.14 -2.13
C GLU A 118 15.01 -7.49 -3.51
N TYR A 119 14.69 -6.19 -3.56
CA TYR A 119 14.42 -5.45 -4.79
C TYR A 119 15.53 -4.49 -5.24
N GLU A 120 16.71 -4.52 -4.60
CA GLU A 120 17.84 -3.60 -4.84
C GLU A 120 18.26 -3.56 -6.31
N GLN A 121 18.27 -4.72 -6.96
CA GLN A 121 18.77 -4.85 -8.32
C GLN A 121 17.83 -4.28 -9.39
N GLN A 122 16.53 -4.19 -9.09
CA GLN A 122 15.50 -3.93 -10.10
C GLN A 122 14.69 -2.66 -9.86
N PHE A 123 14.35 -2.34 -8.60
CA PHE A 123 13.37 -1.28 -8.30
C PHE A 123 13.86 -0.24 -7.30
N THR A 124 14.62 -0.65 -6.28
CA THR A 124 14.93 0.21 -5.14
C THR A 124 16.29 0.96 -5.18
N PRO A 125 17.16 0.91 -6.22
CA PRO A 125 18.53 1.45 -6.09
C PRO A 125 18.59 2.98 -5.94
N ARG A 126 17.51 3.68 -6.31
CA ARG A 126 17.38 5.14 -6.24
C ARG A 126 16.36 5.62 -5.20
N TRP A 127 15.74 4.71 -4.47
CA TRP A 127 14.79 5.09 -3.43
C TRP A 127 15.53 5.85 -2.34
N LEU A 128 14.94 6.96 -1.89
CA LEU A 128 15.56 7.82 -0.91
C LEU A 128 14.58 8.16 0.20
N GLY A 129 15.00 7.90 1.43
CA GLY A 129 14.14 8.04 2.59
C GLY A 129 14.93 8.20 3.87
N VAL A 130 14.20 8.49 4.94
CA VAL A 130 14.74 8.51 6.30
C VAL A 130 14.12 7.35 7.07
N ALA A 131 14.99 6.54 7.66
CA ALA A 131 14.60 5.51 8.61
C ALA A 131 14.83 6.03 10.05
N GLY A 132 14.09 5.51 11.01
CA GLY A 132 14.15 5.97 12.41
C GLY A 132 15.49 5.79 13.11
N ASP A 133 16.38 4.97 12.57
CA ASP A 133 17.75 4.78 13.04
C ASP A 133 18.69 5.92 12.65
N ASP A 134 18.36 6.68 11.59
CA ASP A 134 19.11 7.86 11.16
C ASP A 134 18.73 9.08 11.99
N HIS A 135 17.49 9.57 11.84
CA HIS A 135 16.95 10.66 12.65
C HIS A 135 15.43 10.74 12.56
N THR A 136 14.80 11.45 13.49
CA THR A 136 13.38 11.81 13.36
C THR A 136 13.22 12.99 12.40
N PRO A 137 12.49 12.83 11.28
CA PRO A 137 12.28 13.87 10.28
C PRO A 137 11.50 15.06 10.87
N SER A 138 12.00 16.26 10.57
CA SER A 138 11.36 17.53 10.87
C SER A 138 10.20 17.82 9.90
N VAL A 139 9.28 18.71 10.29
CA VAL A 139 8.15 19.09 9.42
C VAL A 139 8.62 19.66 8.07
N GLY A 140 9.76 20.36 8.04
CA GLY A 140 10.33 20.86 6.78
C GLY A 140 10.84 19.74 5.87
N GLU A 141 11.36 18.65 6.43
CA GLU A 141 11.75 17.47 5.65
C GLU A 141 10.52 16.77 5.09
N TRP A 142 9.44 16.64 5.86
CA TRP A 142 8.16 16.14 5.34
C TRP A 142 7.68 16.93 4.13
N GLU A 143 7.68 18.27 4.21
CA GLU A 143 7.27 19.14 3.09
C GLU A 143 8.15 18.91 1.85
N ILE A 144 9.47 18.81 2.02
CA ILE A 144 10.42 18.61 0.91
C ILE A 144 10.25 17.22 0.29
N TYR A 145 10.20 16.15 1.11
CA TYR A 145 10.09 14.77 0.63
C TYR A 145 8.74 14.51 -0.04
N LEU A 146 7.67 15.14 0.44
CA LEU A 146 6.35 15.06 -0.19
C LEU A 146 6.33 15.80 -1.52
N THR A 147 6.95 17.00 -1.62
CA THR A 147 6.90 17.82 -2.84
C THR A 147 7.73 17.24 -4.00
N ASP A 148 8.90 16.67 -3.72
CA ASP A 148 9.85 16.19 -4.74
C ASP A 148 9.83 14.66 -4.86
N ASN A 149 8.70 14.04 -5.18
CA ASN A 149 8.62 12.58 -5.38
C ASN A 149 7.68 12.19 -6.52
N SER A 150 7.84 10.98 -7.06
CA SER A 150 6.82 10.33 -7.90
C SER A 150 5.89 9.46 -7.08
N SER A 151 6.41 8.84 -6.02
CA SER A 151 5.62 8.11 -5.02
C SER A 151 6.25 8.19 -3.65
N PHE A 152 5.39 8.05 -2.64
CA PHE A 152 5.78 8.16 -1.25
C PHE A 152 5.27 6.97 -0.45
N ILE A 153 6.16 6.33 0.32
CA ILE A 153 5.82 5.22 1.20
C ILE A 153 6.04 5.66 2.64
N PHE A 154 4.98 5.67 3.43
CA PHE A 154 5.06 5.83 4.87
C PHE A 154 4.83 4.49 5.54
N TYR A 155 5.79 4.05 6.36
CA TYR A 155 5.60 2.89 7.21
C TYR A 155 5.92 3.25 8.66
N GLY A 156 4.88 3.45 9.45
CA GLY A 156 5.02 3.92 10.82
C GLY A 156 3.92 3.40 11.75
N MET A 157 3.99 3.85 12.99
CA MET A 157 3.11 3.42 14.06
C MET A 157 1.89 4.35 14.17
N GLU A 158 2.17 5.65 14.35
CA GLU A 158 1.13 6.64 14.54
C GLU A 158 0.40 7.00 13.25
N LYS A 159 -0.68 7.76 13.40
CA LYS A 159 -1.41 8.37 12.28
C LYS A 159 -0.46 9.26 11.46
N PHE A 160 -0.53 9.18 10.15
CA PHE A 160 0.23 10.04 9.24
C PHE A 160 0.13 11.55 9.56
N ILE A 161 -1.07 12.02 9.91
CA ILE A 161 -1.36 13.42 10.23
C ILE A 161 -0.67 13.93 11.52
N ASN A 162 -0.16 13.04 12.38
CA ASN A 162 0.63 13.48 13.54
C ASN A 162 1.99 14.05 13.14
N TYR A 163 2.54 13.61 12.02
CA TYR A 163 3.85 14.03 11.54
C TYR A 163 3.78 15.34 10.74
N ILE A 164 2.71 15.51 9.96
CA ILE A 164 2.43 16.73 9.20
C ILE A 164 1.05 17.30 9.57
N PRO A 165 0.98 18.51 10.16
CA PRO A 165 -0.29 19.12 10.51
C PRO A 165 -1.23 19.28 9.30
N PRO A 166 -2.56 19.08 9.45
CA PRO A 166 -3.53 19.19 8.36
C PRO A 166 -3.47 20.52 7.60
N ALA A 167 -3.25 21.62 8.32
CA ALA A 167 -3.15 22.96 7.75
C ALA A 167 -1.92 23.13 6.85
N LYS A 168 -0.83 22.42 7.15
CA LYS A 168 0.37 22.42 6.31
C LYS A 168 0.17 21.49 5.12
N LEU A 169 -0.34 20.29 5.35
CA LEU A 169 -0.60 19.32 4.29
C LEU A 169 -1.51 19.92 3.22
N SER A 170 -2.65 20.48 3.60
CA SER A 170 -3.59 21.12 2.64
C SER A 170 -3.03 22.32 1.89
N ALA A 171 -2.02 22.99 2.43
CA ALA A 171 -1.34 24.11 1.77
C ALA A 171 -0.24 23.64 0.80
N LEU A 172 0.17 22.36 0.86
CA LEU A 172 1.12 21.79 -0.07
C LEU A 172 0.42 21.45 -1.38
N ASN A 173 1.00 21.89 -2.49
CA ASN A 173 0.62 21.45 -3.82
C ASN A 173 1.62 20.40 -4.27
N ILE A 174 1.19 19.14 -4.33
CA ILE A 174 2.02 17.97 -4.65
C ILE A 174 1.46 17.26 -5.90
N PRO A 175 1.43 17.93 -7.06
CA PRO A 175 0.82 17.37 -8.27
C PRO A 175 1.72 16.34 -8.98
N ASP A 176 2.99 16.23 -8.58
CA ASP A 176 3.95 15.28 -9.17
C ASP A 176 3.93 13.92 -8.46
N CYS A 177 3.42 13.87 -7.22
CA CYS A 177 3.20 12.62 -6.51
C CYS A 177 1.99 11.87 -7.09
N SER A 178 2.26 10.73 -7.72
CA SER A 178 1.21 9.92 -8.32
C SER A 178 0.60 8.93 -7.32
N MET A 179 1.38 8.45 -6.36
CA MET A 179 0.90 7.46 -5.38
C MET A 179 1.50 7.70 -4.00
N ILE A 180 0.64 7.67 -2.98
CA ILE A 180 1.05 7.57 -1.57
C ILE A 180 0.60 6.23 -1.01
N TYR A 181 1.52 5.54 -0.34
CA TYR A 181 1.24 4.32 0.38
C TYR A 181 1.45 4.52 1.88
N LEU A 182 0.36 4.50 2.65
CA LEU A 182 0.35 4.66 4.10
C LEU A 182 0.14 3.30 4.78
N LEU A 183 1.18 2.86 5.48
CA LEU A 183 1.16 1.74 6.41
C LEU A 183 1.28 2.32 7.82
N ASP A 184 0.19 2.92 8.28
CA ASP A 184 0.06 3.57 9.58
C ASP A 184 -0.98 2.87 10.46
N LEU A 185 -1.34 3.49 11.59
CA LEU A 185 -2.33 2.99 12.56
C LEU A 185 -1.92 1.70 13.30
N ALA A 186 -0.62 1.48 13.48
CA ALA A 186 -0.08 0.40 14.31
C ALA A 186 0.42 0.97 15.65
N GLU A 187 -0.08 0.48 16.78
CA GLU A 187 0.26 1.08 18.07
C GLU A 187 1.19 0.19 18.90
N THR A 188 2.19 0.83 19.50
CA THR A 188 3.00 0.30 20.60
C THR A 188 2.75 1.10 21.86
N SER A 189 3.13 0.57 23.02
CA SER A 189 2.96 1.27 24.29
C SER A 189 3.56 2.68 24.30
N LYS A 190 4.70 2.88 23.63
CA LYS A 190 5.37 4.19 23.51
C LYS A 190 4.62 5.14 22.58
N SER A 191 4.28 4.69 21.38
CA SER A 191 3.54 5.51 20.40
C SER A 191 2.14 5.86 20.92
N PHE A 192 1.43 4.92 21.53
CA PHE A 192 0.14 5.17 22.17
C PHE A 192 0.22 6.25 23.25
N THR A 193 1.26 6.22 24.09
CA THR A 193 1.48 7.23 25.13
C THR A 193 1.79 8.60 24.53
N ARG A 194 2.60 8.65 23.46
CA ARG A 194 2.94 9.90 22.77
C ARG A 194 1.72 10.50 22.06
N GLN A 195 0.99 9.70 21.31
CA GLN A 195 -0.24 10.10 20.65
C GLN A 195 -1.27 10.60 21.66
N SER A 196 -1.47 9.91 22.79
CA SER A 196 -2.36 10.37 23.87
C SER A 196 -1.99 11.76 24.39
N LYS A 197 -0.69 12.06 24.55
CA LYS A 197 -0.22 13.39 24.97
C LYS A 197 -0.44 14.45 23.89
N LEU A 198 -0.32 14.09 22.62
CA LEU A 198 -0.58 14.98 21.50
C LEU A 198 -2.07 15.28 21.39
N ASP A 199 -2.92 14.25 21.49
CA ASP A 199 -4.37 14.35 21.30
C ASP A 199 -5.02 15.23 22.37
N VAL A 200 -4.53 15.20 23.62
CA VAL A 200 -4.97 16.11 24.70
C VAL A 200 -4.76 17.60 24.35
N ARG A 201 -3.78 17.92 23.49
CA ARG A 201 -3.48 19.30 23.10
C ARG A 201 -4.25 19.74 21.86
N LYS A 202 -4.87 18.83 21.13
CA LYS A 202 -5.57 19.11 19.89
C LYS A 202 -7.03 19.46 20.17
N SER A 203 -7.59 20.35 19.34
CA SER A 203 -9.04 20.59 19.37
C SER A 203 -9.80 19.47 18.69
N GLU A 204 -11.09 19.35 18.98
CA GLU A 204 -11.99 18.36 18.36
C GLU A 204 -11.98 18.45 16.83
N ASN A 205 -11.87 19.67 16.27
CA ASN A 205 -11.78 19.87 14.83
C ASN A 205 -10.51 19.23 14.26
N PHE A 206 -9.36 19.42 14.89
CA PHE A 206 -8.12 18.78 14.44
C PHE A 206 -8.18 17.25 14.57
N LEU A 207 -8.76 16.73 15.66
CA LEU A 207 -8.93 15.29 15.85
C LEU A 207 -9.88 14.67 14.81
N SER A 208 -10.88 15.43 14.34
CA SER A 208 -11.79 14.96 13.28
C SER A 208 -11.09 14.78 11.94
N LEU A 209 -10.08 15.62 11.64
CA LEU A 209 -9.30 15.57 10.40
C LEU A 209 -8.29 14.40 10.35
N GLU A 210 -8.00 13.79 11.50
CA GLU A 210 -7.09 12.64 11.62
C GLU A 210 -7.76 11.31 11.31
N LYS A 211 -9.08 11.30 11.10
CA LYS A 211 -9.77 10.10 10.68
C LYS A 211 -9.29 9.68 9.28
N PRO A 212 -9.30 8.38 8.95
CA PRO A 212 -8.69 7.89 7.70
C PRO A 212 -9.32 8.47 6.42
N VAL A 213 -10.64 8.69 6.41
CA VAL A 213 -11.34 9.25 5.24
C VAL A 213 -11.01 10.74 5.07
N GLU A 214 -11.00 11.49 6.17
CA GLU A 214 -10.65 12.91 6.20
C GLU A 214 -9.18 13.13 5.83
N THR A 215 -8.29 12.24 6.26
CA THR A 215 -6.88 12.20 5.83
C THR A 215 -6.79 11.95 4.32
N ALA A 216 -7.58 10.99 3.80
CA ALA A 216 -7.62 10.73 2.36
C ALA A 216 -8.13 11.93 1.56
N MET A 217 -9.13 12.66 2.07
CA MET A 217 -9.61 13.90 1.47
C MET A 217 -8.52 14.98 1.47
N LEU A 218 -7.82 15.18 2.59
CA LEU A 218 -6.72 16.15 2.67
C LEU A 218 -5.63 15.84 1.65
N VAL A 219 -5.19 14.58 1.57
CA VAL A 219 -4.17 14.15 0.61
C VAL A 219 -4.66 14.32 -0.84
N SER A 220 -5.91 14.01 -1.13
CA SER A 220 -6.49 14.18 -2.47
C SER A 220 -6.51 15.66 -2.89
N VAL A 221 -6.83 16.57 -1.96
CA VAL A 221 -6.82 18.02 -2.20
C VAL A 221 -5.41 18.54 -2.52
N THR A 222 -4.35 17.89 -2.03
CA THR A 222 -2.97 18.28 -2.37
C THR A 222 -2.56 17.92 -3.80
N GLY A 223 -3.39 17.19 -4.55
CA GLY A 223 -3.13 16.80 -5.94
C GLY A 223 -2.54 15.40 -6.11
N VAL A 224 -2.50 14.60 -5.04
CA VAL A 224 -2.08 13.20 -5.10
C VAL A 224 -3.14 12.37 -5.80
N LYS A 225 -2.73 11.57 -6.78
CA LYS A 225 -3.67 10.83 -7.64
C LYS A 225 -4.25 9.59 -6.99
N CYS A 226 -3.47 8.89 -6.17
CA CYS A 226 -3.90 7.68 -5.48
C CYS A 226 -3.29 7.59 -4.10
N LEU A 227 -4.13 7.19 -3.14
CA LEU A 227 -3.75 6.92 -1.78
C LEU A 227 -4.14 5.50 -1.40
N MET A 228 -3.17 4.67 -1.02
CA MET A 228 -3.40 3.39 -0.38
C MET A 228 -3.21 3.57 1.12
N ALA A 229 -4.25 3.39 1.93
CA ALA A 229 -4.18 3.62 3.37
C ALA A 229 -5.04 2.63 4.17
N ASN A 230 -4.71 2.45 5.45
CA ASN A 230 -5.49 1.66 6.39
C ASN A 230 -6.74 2.42 6.87
N GLN A 231 -7.88 1.73 7.01
CA GLN A 231 -9.13 2.32 7.51
C GLN A 231 -9.30 2.22 9.02
N TRP A 232 -8.61 1.27 9.66
CA TRP A 232 -8.69 0.98 11.08
C TRP A 232 -7.31 0.65 11.64
N HIS A 233 -7.20 0.78 12.96
CA HIS A 233 -6.04 0.33 13.71
C HIS A 233 -5.74 -1.14 13.42
N CYS A 234 -4.45 -1.45 13.32
CA CYS A 234 -3.96 -2.75 12.92
C CYS A 234 -2.70 -3.14 13.70
N THR A 235 -2.28 -4.38 13.52
CA THR A 235 -1.06 -4.89 14.15
C THR A 235 0.16 -4.70 13.25
N LEU A 236 1.36 -4.67 13.85
CA LEU A 236 2.62 -4.63 13.10
C LEU A 236 2.76 -5.81 12.13
N ALA A 237 2.31 -7.00 12.53
CA ALA A 237 2.34 -8.20 11.71
C ALA A 237 1.45 -8.08 10.46
N GLU A 238 0.25 -7.49 10.60
CA GLU A 238 -0.63 -7.23 9.47
C GLU A 238 -0.02 -6.24 8.49
N ASN A 239 0.50 -5.10 8.97
CA ASN A 239 1.15 -4.11 8.09
C ASN A 239 2.37 -4.70 7.38
N ALA A 240 3.18 -5.50 8.08
CA ALA A 240 4.31 -6.19 7.47
C ALA A 240 3.88 -7.16 6.34
N ASN A 241 2.79 -7.91 6.56
CA ASN A 241 2.25 -8.80 5.53
C ASN A 241 1.68 -8.01 4.34
N ARG A 242 0.90 -6.95 4.61
CA ARG A 242 0.34 -6.07 3.57
C ARG A 242 1.44 -5.42 2.73
N LEU A 243 2.52 -4.95 3.35
CA LEU A 243 3.67 -4.39 2.64
C LEU A 243 4.27 -5.42 1.68
N LYS A 244 4.65 -6.60 2.19
CA LYS A 244 5.28 -7.66 1.38
C LYS A 244 4.43 -8.05 0.19
N VAL A 245 3.16 -8.31 0.44
CA VAL A 245 2.21 -8.72 -0.58
C VAL A 245 1.98 -7.62 -1.62
N SER A 246 1.71 -6.39 -1.17
CA SER A 246 1.37 -5.30 -2.08
C SER A 246 2.57 -4.93 -2.94
N MET A 247 3.77 -4.94 -2.37
CA MET A 247 5.00 -4.69 -3.10
C MET A 247 5.31 -5.81 -4.09
N LYS A 248 5.08 -7.07 -3.73
CA LYS A 248 5.17 -8.17 -4.69
C LYS A 248 4.22 -7.98 -5.87
N ASP A 249 2.95 -7.66 -5.60
CA ASP A 249 1.94 -7.46 -6.65
C ASP A 249 2.21 -6.22 -7.53
N LEU A 250 2.67 -5.11 -6.93
CA LEU A 250 2.97 -3.85 -7.64
C LEU A 250 4.30 -3.90 -8.40
N LEU A 251 5.36 -4.45 -7.80
CA LEU A 251 6.73 -4.44 -8.33
C LEU A 251 7.03 -5.67 -9.20
N GLU A 252 6.74 -6.89 -8.75
CA GLU A 252 6.95 -8.08 -9.58
C GLU A 252 5.76 -8.34 -10.50
N GLY A 253 4.55 -8.29 -9.93
CA GLY A 253 3.32 -8.72 -10.58
C GLY A 253 2.81 -7.77 -11.66
N GLY A 254 3.31 -6.54 -11.75
CA GLY A 254 2.86 -5.60 -12.77
C GLY A 254 1.48 -5.00 -12.53
N LYS A 255 0.86 -5.30 -11.39
CA LYS A 255 -0.58 -5.03 -11.17
C LYS A 255 -0.84 -3.56 -10.87
N THR A 256 -2.06 -3.13 -11.14
CA THR A 256 -2.49 -1.78 -10.77
C THR A 256 -2.68 -1.64 -9.26
N THR A 257 -2.69 -0.41 -8.74
CA THR A 257 -3.01 -0.13 -7.33
C THR A 257 -4.32 -0.75 -6.88
N GLY A 258 -5.38 -0.59 -7.67
CA GLY A 258 -6.69 -1.16 -7.35
C GLY A 258 -6.71 -2.69 -7.39
N GLU A 259 -6.00 -3.29 -8.34
CA GLU A 259 -5.92 -4.75 -8.43
C GLU A 259 -5.09 -5.35 -7.28
N SER A 260 -3.99 -4.70 -6.90
CA SER A 260 -3.17 -5.07 -5.72
C SER A 260 -4.01 -5.03 -4.44
N VAL A 261 -4.77 -3.96 -4.21
CA VAL A 261 -5.68 -3.87 -3.04
C VAL A 261 -6.79 -4.92 -3.11
N ARG A 262 -7.37 -5.15 -4.29
CA ARG A 262 -8.40 -6.19 -4.45
C ARG A 262 -7.86 -7.58 -4.11
N LEU A 263 -6.62 -7.88 -4.47
CA LEU A 263 -5.97 -9.15 -4.15
C LEU A 263 -5.66 -9.29 -2.66
N LEU A 264 -5.55 -8.19 -1.90
CA LEU A 264 -5.54 -8.24 -0.43
C LEU A 264 -6.87 -8.75 0.13
N PHE A 265 -7.99 -8.40 -0.51
CA PHE A 265 -9.34 -8.81 -0.06
C PHE A 265 -9.66 -10.26 -0.39
N THR A 266 -9.04 -10.79 -1.44
CA THR A 266 -9.28 -12.15 -1.92
C THR A 266 -7.98 -12.97 -1.91
N PRO A 267 -7.38 -13.25 -0.74
CA PRO A 267 -6.13 -13.98 -0.66
C PRO A 267 -6.25 -15.40 -1.23
N HIS A 268 -7.44 -16.01 -1.16
CA HIS A 268 -7.71 -17.34 -1.72
C HIS A 268 -7.70 -17.39 -3.25
N GLN A 269 -7.89 -16.24 -3.92
CA GLN A 269 -7.80 -16.14 -5.37
C GLN A 269 -6.35 -16.02 -5.86
N ARG A 270 -5.39 -15.85 -4.95
CA ARG A 270 -3.99 -15.91 -5.32
C ARG A 270 -3.64 -17.34 -5.67
N VAL A 271 -3.13 -17.52 -6.87
CA VAL A 271 -2.50 -18.78 -7.27
C VAL A 271 -1.31 -18.99 -6.32
N GLN A 272 -1.47 -19.88 -5.34
CA GLN A 272 -0.33 -20.29 -4.54
C GLN A 272 0.69 -20.92 -5.50
N PRO A 273 1.98 -20.57 -5.40
CA PRO A 273 2.99 -21.33 -6.11
C PRO A 273 2.81 -22.80 -5.71
N LYS A 274 2.61 -23.67 -6.70
CA LYS A 274 2.56 -25.11 -6.47
C LYS A 274 3.86 -25.47 -5.77
N THR A 275 3.81 -25.78 -4.48
CA THR A 275 4.91 -26.46 -3.80
C THR A 275 5.06 -27.78 -4.55
N GLU A 276 6.12 -27.91 -5.33
CA GLU A 276 6.52 -29.16 -5.96
C GLU A 276 6.93 -30.13 -4.84
N THR A 277 5.92 -30.75 -4.23
CA THR A 277 6.08 -31.94 -3.41
C THR A 277 5.27 -33.06 -4.03
N GLU A 278 5.48 -33.31 -5.32
CA GLU A 278 5.18 -34.59 -5.93
C GLU A 278 6.44 -35.05 -6.65
N ASN A 279 7.33 -35.68 -5.88
CA ASN A 279 8.34 -36.54 -6.47
C ASN A 279 7.62 -37.65 -7.25
N GLU A 280 7.72 -37.50 -8.56
CA GLU A 280 7.57 -38.49 -9.62
C GLU A 280 7.79 -39.93 -9.11
N LYS A 281 6.71 -40.71 -9.06
CA LYS A 281 6.84 -42.17 -9.13
C LYS A 281 7.13 -42.55 -10.58
N ALA A 282 8.38 -42.89 -10.85
CA ALA A 282 8.79 -43.56 -12.08
C ALA A 282 8.34 -45.05 -12.07
N PRO A 283 8.25 -45.71 -13.26
CA PRO A 283 7.35 -46.86 -13.46
C PRO A 283 8.01 -48.27 -13.44
N THR A 284 7.20 -49.26 -13.01
CA THR A 284 7.17 -50.73 -13.36
C THR A 284 8.35 -51.66 -12.98
N PRO A 285 8.21 -53.01 -12.83
CA PRO A 285 7.24 -53.91 -13.50
C PRO A 285 6.55 -55.04 -12.68
N GLU A 286 5.50 -55.56 -13.34
CA GLU A 286 4.71 -56.81 -13.21
C GLU A 286 5.15 -57.92 -12.21
N LYS A 287 4.19 -58.41 -11.41
CA LYS A 287 3.94 -59.85 -11.17
C LYS A 287 2.46 -60.14 -10.86
N GLU A 288 2.04 -61.28 -11.37
CA GLU A 288 0.70 -61.86 -11.48
C GLU A 288 0.00 -62.18 -10.15
N GLY A 289 -1.35 -62.20 -10.16
CA GLY A 289 -2.12 -63.13 -9.33
C GLY A 289 -3.37 -62.58 -8.61
N ALA A 290 -4.54 -63.06 -9.06
CA ALA A 290 -5.79 -63.31 -8.32
C ALA A 290 -6.81 -62.17 -8.07
N GLU A 291 -7.89 -62.23 -8.87
CA GLU A 291 -9.32 -62.04 -8.58
C GLU A 291 -9.76 -61.51 -7.19
N ASN A 292 -10.54 -60.42 -7.16
CA ASN A 292 -12.00 -60.53 -7.01
C ASN A 292 -12.78 -59.21 -7.18
N GLN A 293 -14.06 -59.40 -7.50
CA GLN A 293 -15.09 -58.49 -7.98
C GLN A 293 -15.55 -57.41 -6.98
N GLY A 294 -16.13 -56.32 -7.52
CA GLY A 294 -16.92 -55.36 -6.74
C GLY A 294 -17.24 -54.07 -7.50
N THR A 295 -18.15 -54.14 -8.46
CA THR A 295 -18.75 -52.97 -9.11
C THR A 295 -19.71 -52.30 -8.14
N GLU A 296 -19.60 -50.98 -7.91
CA GLU A 296 -20.77 -50.15 -7.64
C GLU A 296 -20.46 -48.67 -7.94
N ARG A 297 -21.51 -48.00 -8.44
CA ARG A 297 -21.50 -46.76 -9.21
C ARG A 297 -21.65 -45.54 -8.30
N SER A 298 -21.00 -44.44 -8.73
CA SER A 298 -21.42 -43.03 -8.64
C SER A 298 -22.16 -42.55 -7.39
N ASP A 299 -21.48 -41.74 -6.58
CA ASP A 299 -22.12 -40.64 -5.86
C ASP A 299 -21.41 -39.33 -6.21
N ASP A 300 -22.20 -38.39 -6.74
CA ASP A 300 -21.86 -37.02 -7.06
C ASP A 300 -21.39 -36.27 -5.78
N MET A 301 -20.08 -36.15 -5.61
CA MET A 301 -19.49 -35.19 -4.65
C MET A 301 -19.52 -33.80 -5.28
N ARG A 302 -20.54 -33.02 -4.90
CA ARG A 302 -20.53 -31.55 -5.00
C ARG A 302 -19.20 -31.03 -4.43
N PRO A 303 -18.53 -30.06 -5.08
CA PRO A 303 -17.30 -29.50 -4.52
C PRO A 303 -17.63 -28.87 -3.17
N ASP A 304 -16.96 -29.35 -2.13
CA ASP A 304 -17.05 -28.79 -0.78
C ASP A 304 -16.87 -27.28 -0.84
N GLU A 305 -17.95 -26.55 -0.56
CA GLU A 305 -17.89 -25.13 -0.22
C GLU A 305 -17.11 -25.03 1.08
N LYS A 306 -15.78 -24.95 0.99
CA LYS A 306 -14.95 -24.55 2.13
C LYS A 306 -15.46 -23.19 2.58
N GLU A 307 -16.16 -23.14 3.70
CA GLU A 307 -16.56 -21.87 4.32
C GLU A 307 -15.31 -21.00 4.46
N ILE A 308 -15.26 -19.96 3.62
CA ILE A 308 -14.16 -19.01 3.62
C ILE A 308 -14.28 -18.23 4.93
N GLN A 309 -13.41 -18.52 5.89
CA GLN A 309 -13.28 -17.71 7.09
C GLN A 309 -12.69 -16.36 6.68
N LEU A 310 -13.56 -15.36 6.59
CA LEU A 310 -13.20 -13.99 6.27
C LEU A 310 -12.48 -13.35 7.45
N ASP A 311 -11.25 -12.91 7.24
CA ASP A 311 -10.53 -12.09 8.21
C ASP A 311 -10.78 -10.60 7.93
N ARG A 312 -11.13 -9.84 8.98
CA ARG A 312 -11.33 -8.38 8.91
C ARG A 312 -10.06 -7.68 8.42
N SER A 313 -8.88 -8.22 8.75
CA SER A 313 -7.59 -7.62 8.38
C SER A 313 -7.41 -7.45 6.87
N TRP A 314 -8.10 -8.27 6.06
CA TRP A 314 -8.01 -8.23 4.61
C TRP A 314 -8.62 -6.94 4.07
N TYR A 315 -9.75 -6.50 4.61
CA TYR A 315 -10.51 -5.34 4.14
C TYR A 315 -10.00 -3.99 4.64
N ASN A 316 -8.95 -3.98 5.46
CA ASN A 316 -8.51 -2.76 6.12
C ASN A 316 -7.82 -1.77 5.17
N MET A 317 -7.15 -2.28 4.13
CA MET A 317 -6.42 -1.45 3.18
C MET A 317 -7.32 -1.01 2.05
N VAL A 318 -7.40 0.30 1.80
CA VAL A 318 -8.26 0.86 0.75
C VAL A 318 -7.47 1.78 -0.17
N CYS A 319 -7.84 1.74 -1.44
CA CYS A 319 -7.36 2.62 -2.50
C CYS A 319 -8.36 3.76 -2.68
N TYR A 320 -7.93 4.99 -2.43
CA TYR A 320 -8.65 6.23 -2.73
C TYR A 320 -8.04 6.87 -3.99
N GLY A 321 -8.87 7.46 -4.85
CA GLY A 321 -8.41 8.08 -6.10
C GLY A 321 -8.28 7.07 -7.25
N LEU A 322 -7.22 7.17 -8.05
CA LEU A 322 -7.03 6.39 -9.28
C LEU A 322 -6.58 4.94 -9.04
N PRO A 323 -7.41 3.93 -9.38
CA PRO A 323 -7.07 2.51 -9.19
C PRO A 323 -6.23 1.90 -10.32
N ASN A 324 -5.96 2.66 -11.38
CA ASN A 324 -5.31 2.24 -12.63
C ASN A 324 -3.83 2.65 -12.72
N LEU A 325 -3.21 2.98 -11.59
CA LEU A 325 -1.79 3.30 -11.54
C LEU A 325 -0.96 2.03 -11.57
N MET A 326 -0.04 1.96 -12.51
CA MET A 326 0.93 0.89 -12.61
C MET A 326 2.33 1.44 -12.44
N VAL A 327 3.11 0.70 -11.67
CA VAL A 327 4.52 0.98 -11.50
C VAL A 327 5.25 0.69 -12.82
N ALA A 328 6.08 1.60 -13.29
CA ALA A 328 6.87 1.39 -14.51
C ALA A 328 8.23 2.10 -14.37
N GLN A 329 9.23 1.60 -15.10
CA GLN A 329 10.48 2.32 -15.28
C GLN A 329 10.29 3.25 -16.48
N VAL A 330 10.16 4.56 -16.22
CA VAL A 330 9.93 5.58 -17.27
C VAL A 330 11.24 6.28 -17.63
#